data_AF-A0A7J7Q4L3-F1
#
_entry.id   AF-A0A7J7Q4L3-F1
#
_cell.length_a   1.000
_cell.length_b   1.000
_cell.length_c   1.000
_cell.angle_alpha   90.00
_cell.angle_beta   90.00
_cell.angle_gamma   90.00
#
_symmetry.space_group_name_H-M   'P 1'
#
loop_
_entity.id
_entity.type
_entity.pdbx_description
1 polymer ?
#
loop_
_entity_poly.entity_id
_entity_poly.type
_entity_poly.pdbx_seq_one_letter_code
_entity_poly.pdbx_strand_id
1 'polypeptide(L)'
;MQVLSLVNVDVLAAVMAAAPAAVAAAEQLDGSTVLMLAVACALAYGASYYAWSVREAAAASTAGYAALTALSAFLAVVANAVIWDLHGPAAATLLLVIALALAGLQVRSRQARSSRSSRGTAEGGTDKGHGSTGSDPLGSVWGVGASAAAVGMLLWLLAVAASAALTSNNPTVSHSRQQLEQEFSLVTSELTHLKDQADKWEQAVEHIAKADALYYHVPSFSGPPIAKRHPNQLRLAMSLESASYYAALDDPQYMCQFDAEMTYRQCAQVTNWYSLESMEDLFKMPLVAFEEKEHAIAYINSNCDAMSGRSKIMKDLIALSNSKVPVHSYGSCEHNKHWPTGNPSKRQVFSKYKFCVTMENSLAHDYVTEKLWDGLAAGCVPIYLGTPSALNMAPDASSVIVFDPQGKGNASTVEQLDALMHEIGSSKGRYEKMLAWKHRKVEEQPSALFKYLWSVRNTSGECFLCQFLARHRVNPKAKYTTCLFNETWMAAAGQKLELQPGCE
;
A
#
# COMPACT_ATOMS: atom_id res chain seq x y z
N MET A 1 28.70 11.96 16.15
CA MET A 1 30.07 12.01 15.62
C MET A 1 30.01 11.42 14.21
N GLN A 2 30.12 12.24 13.17
CA GLN A 2 31.40 12.52 12.44
C GLN A 2 32.00 11.19 11.93
N VAL A 3 32.30 10.96 10.65
CA VAL A 3 32.74 11.80 9.53
C VAL A 3 32.47 10.99 8.24
N LEU A 4 32.14 11.62 7.11
CA LEU A 4 32.42 11.04 5.80
C LEU A 4 33.39 11.94 5.04
N SER A 5 34.52 11.34 4.67
CA SER A 5 35.57 11.92 3.85
C SER A 5 35.15 11.94 2.38
N LEU A 6 35.45 13.06 1.74
CA LEU A 6 35.47 13.28 0.29
C LEU A 6 36.12 12.11 -0.46
N VAL A 7 35.48 11.61 -1.52
CA VAL A 7 36.14 10.77 -2.53
C VAL A 7 36.92 11.70 -3.47
N ASN A 8 38.19 11.33 -3.67
CA ASN A 8 39.26 12.12 -4.26
C ASN A 8 39.05 12.43 -5.74
N VAL A 9 39.25 13.71 -6.09
CA VAL A 9 39.28 14.26 -7.46
C VAL A 9 40.32 13.54 -8.35
N ASP A 10 41.31 12.86 -7.76
CA ASP A 10 42.38 12.13 -8.45
C ASP A 10 41.91 10.91 -9.25
N VAL A 11 40.84 10.22 -8.84
CA VAL A 11 40.34 9.04 -9.56
C VAL A 11 39.67 9.45 -10.87
N LEU A 12 38.93 10.57 -10.86
CA LEU A 12 38.31 11.14 -12.05
C LEU A 12 39.38 11.69 -13.01
N ALA A 13 40.47 12.25 -12.47
CA ALA A 13 41.62 12.71 -13.26
C ALA A 13 42.38 11.54 -13.93
N ALA A 14 42.54 10.39 -13.24
CA ALA A 14 43.18 9.21 -13.80
C ALA A 14 42.35 8.55 -14.92
N VAL A 15 41.02 8.53 -14.79
CA VAL A 15 40.10 8.04 -15.82
C VAL A 15 40.11 8.94 -17.06
N MET A 16 40.17 10.27 -16.88
CA MET A 16 40.29 11.21 -18.00
C MET A 16 41.67 11.18 -18.68
N ALA A 17 42.73 10.83 -17.97
CA ALA A 17 44.08 10.72 -18.52
C ALA A 17 44.31 9.46 -19.38
N ALA A 18 43.58 8.37 -19.13
CA ALA A 18 43.69 7.11 -19.89
C ALA A 18 42.78 7.04 -21.13
N ALA A 19 41.81 7.95 -21.24
CA ALA A 19 40.85 8.01 -22.34
C ALA A 19 41.48 8.11 -23.76
N PRO A 20 42.58 8.85 -24.01
CA PRO A 20 43.13 8.99 -25.37
C PRO A 20 43.69 7.69 -25.95
N ALA A 21 44.28 6.83 -25.11
CA ALA A 21 44.87 5.55 -25.57
C ALA A 21 43.79 4.49 -25.84
N ALA A 22 42.70 4.51 -25.09
CA ALA A 22 41.54 3.65 -25.33
C ALA A 22 40.75 4.10 -26.58
N VAL A 23 40.67 5.41 -26.84
CA VAL A 23 40.06 5.98 -28.05
C VAL A 23 40.86 5.62 -29.30
N ALA A 24 42.19 5.69 -29.26
CA ALA A 24 43.05 5.31 -30.39
C ALA A 24 42.99 3.81 -30.73
N ALA A 25 42.73 2.95 -29.74
CA ALA A 25 42.54 1.51 -29.96
C ALA A 25 41.13 1.18 -30.51
N ALA A 26 40.11 1.97 -30.13
CA ALA A 26 38.74 1.80 -30.59
C ALA A 26 38.51 2.35 -32.02
N GLU A 27 39.28 3.34 -32.46
CA GLU A 27 39.26 3.88 -33.83
C GLU A 27 39.71 2.88 -34.90
N GLN A 28 40.34 1.76 -34.52
CA GLN A 28 40.76 0.69 -35.45
C GLN A 28 39.73 -0.43 -35.60
N LEU A 29 38.66 -0.43 -34.80
CA LEU A 29 37.61 -1.44 -34.89
C LEU A 29 36.47 -0.91 -35.75
N ASP A 30 36.01 -1.72 -36.71
CA ASP A 30 34.85 -1.32 -37.50
C ASP A 30 33.57 -1.25 -36.63
N GLY A 31 32.63 -0.39 -37.03
CA GLY A 31 31.41 -0.13 -36.24
C GLY A 31 30.55 -1.37 -36.01
N SER A 32 30.64 -2.36 -36.89
CA SER A 32 30.00 -3.68 -36.74
C SER A 32 30.57 -4.48 -35.57
N THR A 33 31.89 -4.43 -35.37
CA THR A 33 32.58 -5.14 -34.29
C THR A 33 32.27 -4.51 -32.93
N VAL A 34 32.18 -3.17 -32.88
CA VAL A 34 31.80 -2.42 -31.67
C VAL A 34 30.35 -2.68 -31.28
N LEU A 35 29.43 -2.72 -32.26
CA LEU A 35 28.02 -3.04 -32.04
C LEU A 35 27.84 -4.49 -31.57
N MET A 36 28.57 -5.45 -32.14
CA MET A 36 28.53 -6.86 -31.70
C MET A 36 29.03 -7.05 -30.28
N LEU A 37 30.11 -6.37 -29.88
CA LEU A 37 30.63 -6.41 -28.50
C LEU A 37 29.66 -5.77 -27.50
N ALA A 38 29.01 -4.67 -27.88
CA ALA A 38 28.00 -4.01 -27.05
C ALA A 38 26.74 -4.89 -26.86
N VAL A 39 26.26 -5.53 -27.93
CA VAL A 39 25.11 -6.45 -27.87
C VAL A 39 25.44 -7.71 -27.07
N ALA A 40 26.64 -8.28 -27.24
CA ALA A 40 27.09 -9.44 -26.46
C ALA A 40 27.21 -9.11 -24.95
N CYS A 41 27.71 -7.92 -24.60
CA CYS A 41 27.79 -7.47 -23.21
C CYS A 41 26.40 -7.19 -22.61
N ALA A 42 25.49 -6.59 -23.38
CA ALA A 42 24.11 -6.34 -22.95
C ALA A 42 23.33 -7.64 -22.73
N LEU A 43 23.51 -8.66 -23.59
CA LEU A 43 22.88 -9.98 -23.45
C LEU A 43 23.45 -10.76 -22.26
N ALA A 44 24.77 -10.72 -22.04
CA ALA A 44 25.40 -11.38 -20.89
C ALA A 44 24.99 -10.74 -19.55
N TYR A 45 24.86 -9.41 -19.52
CA TYR A 45 24.39 -8.68 -18.34
C TYR A 45 22.90 -8.86 -18.10
N GLY A 46 22.07 -8.84 -19.16
CA GLY A 46 20.63 -9.13 -19.08
C GLY A 46 20.34 -10.55 -18.58
N ALA A 47 21.10 -11.54 -19.04
CA ALA A 47 21.02 -12.91 -18.53
C ALA A 47 21.42 -13.02 -17.05
N SER A 48 22.44 -12.25 -16.61
CA SER A 48 22.90 -12.21 -15.21
C SER A 48 21.90 -11.51 -14.29
N TYR A 49 21.30 -10.41 -14.76
CA TYR A 49 20.25 -9.67 -14.06
C TYR A 49 18.93 -10.45 -13.98
N TYR A 50 18.54 -11.16 -15.05
CA TYR A 50 17.37 -12.05 -15.06
C TYR A 50 17.57 -13.25 -14.12
N ALA A 51 18.76 -13.87 -14.11
CA ALA A 51 19.09 -14.94 -13.18
C ALA A 51 19.07 -14.48 -11.71
N TRP A 52 19.51 -13.26 -11.42
CA TRP A 52 19.44 -12.66 -10.08
C TRP A 52 18.00 -12.31 -9.68
N SER A 53 17.22 -11.71 -10.57
CA SER A 53 15.81 -11.35 -10.34
C SER A 53 14.92 -12.59 -10.12
N VAL A 54 15.18 -13.68 -10.85
CA VAL A 54 14.48 -14.96 -10.68
C VAL A 54 14.92 -15.70 -9.41
N ARG A 55 16.17 -15.50 -8.94
CA ARG A 55 16.67 -16.04 -7.66
C ARG A 55 15.98 -15.39 -6.45
N GLU A 56 15.66 -14.10 -6.53
CA GLU A 56 14.86 -13.39 -5.52
C GLU A 56 13.36 -13.77 -5.61
N ALA A 57 12.85 -14.09 -6.81
CA ALA A 57 11.44 -14.47 -7.00
C ALA A 57 11.14 -15.96 -6.71
N ALA A 58 12.11 -16.87 -6.82
CA ALA A 58 11.91 -18.32 -6.78
C ALA A 58 12.16 -18.98 -5.40
N ALA A 59 11.78 -18.32 -4.30
CA ALA A 59 11.82 -18.90 -2.95
C ALA A 59 10.81 -20.06 -2.71
N ALA A 60 10.15 -20.62 -3.74
CA ALA A 60 8.95 -21.46 -3.56
C ALA A 60 8.91 -22.88 -4.15
N SER A 61 9.78 -23.38 -5.06
CA SER A 61 9.95 -24.85 -5.28
C SER A 61 11.02 -25.26 -6.32
N THR A 62 11.52 -26.50 -6.20
CA THR A 62 12.64 -27.11 -6.94
C THR A 62 12.31 -27.61 -8.36
N ALA A 63 11.05 -27.82 -8.73
CA ALA A 63 10.67 -28.30 -10.06
C ALA A 63 10.74 -27.22 -11.16
N GLY A 64 10.52 -25.95 -10.80
CA GLY A 64 10.63 -24.82 -11.73
C GLY A 64 12.08 -24.53 -12.16
N TYR A 65 13.05 -24.81 -11.27
CA TYR A 65 14.47 -24.65 -11.53
C TYR A 65 14.95 -25.51 -12.72
N ALA A 66 14.54 -26.77 -12.82
CA ALA A 66 15.00 -27.68 -13.88
C ALA A 66 14.44 -27.33 -15.28
N ALA A 67 13.17 -26.90 -15.36
CA ALA A 67 12.53 -26.52 -16.62
C ALA A 67 13.10 -25.22 -17.20
N LEU A 68 13.39 -24.23 -16.33
CA LEU A 68 13.98 -22.95 -16.73
C LEU A 68 15.44 -23.08 -17.16
N THR A 69 16.19 -24.00 -16.54
CA THR A 69 17.58 -24.29 -16.91
C THR A 69 17.67 -24.93 -18.30
N ALA A 70 16.73 -25.82 -18.65
CA ALA A 70 16.67 -26.44 -19.98
C ALA A 70 16.28 -25.44 -21.09
N LEU A 71 15.36 -24.51 -20.80
CA LEU A 71 14.93 -23.47 -21.75
C LEU A 71 16.01 -22.41 -21.99
N SER A 72 16.74 -22.01 -20.93
CA SER A 72 17.90 -21.12 -21.02
C SER A 72 19.04 -21.72 -21.83
N ALA A 73 19.35 -23.01 -21.63
CA ALA A 73 20.37 -23.71 -22.40
C ALA A 73 19.99 -23.84 -23.90
N PHE A 74 18.71 -24.06 -24.21
CA PHE A 74 18.21 -24.11 -25.59
C PHE A 74 18.33 -22.76 -26.31
N LEU A 75 17.93 -21.66 -25.64
CA LEU A 75 18.02 -20.31 -26.20
C LEU A 75 19.48 -19.85 -26.37
N ALA A 76 20.39 -20.25 -25.48
CA ALA A 76 21.83 -19.98 -25.61
C ALA A 76 22.50 -20.75 -26.76
N VAL A 77 22.04 -21.98 -27.06
CA VAL A 77 22.52 -22.76 -28.22
C VAL A 77 22.01 -22.19 -29.54
N VAL A 78 20.75 -21.73 -29.60
CA VAL A 78 20.19 -21.03 -30.76
C VAL A 78 20.90 -19.70 -31.00
N ALA A 79 21.18 -18.93 -29.94
CA ALA A 79 21.96 -17.70 -30.03
C ALA A 79 23.41 -17.96 -30.49
N ASN A 80 24.08 -18.99 -29.95
CA ASN A 80 25.44 -19.35 -30.37
C ASN A 80 25.51 -19.86 -31.82
N ALA A 81 24.54 -20.67 -32.27
CA ALA A 81 24.51 -21.17 -33.65
C ALA A 81 24.25 -20.06 -34.68
N VAL A 82 23.41 -19.08 -34.33
CA VAL A 82 23.12 -17.89 -35.17
C VAL A 82 24.30 -16.90 -35.19
N ILE A 83 25.08 -16.82 -34.09
CA ILE A 83 26.29 -15.99 -34.00
C ILE A 83 27.49 -16.62 -34.74
N TRP A 84 27.58 -17.95 -34.83
CA TRP A 84 28.73 -18.63 -35.43
C TRP A 84 28.70 -18.79 -36.95
N ASP A 85 27.53 -18.71 -37.61
CA ASP A 85 27.42 -18.96 -39.07
C ASP A 85 27.71 -17.72 -39.95
N LEU A 86 27.98 -16.56 -39.35
CA LEU A 86 28.25 -15.29 -40.04
C LEU A 86 29.60 -14.68 -39.63
N HIS A 87 30.68 -15.36 -40.02
CA HIS A 87 32.04 -14.85 -40.32
C HIS A 87 33.05 -14.48 -39.19
N GLY A 88 33.98 -15.41 -38.89
CA GLY A 88 35.43 -15.15 -39.03
C GLY A 88 36.41 -15.46 -37.86
N PRO A 89 37.66 -15.95 -38.12
CA PRO A 89 38.57 -16.62 -37.15
C PRO A 89 39.27 -15.71 -36.11
N ALA A 90 39.13 -14.40 -36.21
CA ALA A 90 39.78 -13.45 -35.31
C ALA A 90 39.18 -13.45 -33.90
N ALA A 91 37.86 -13.68 -33.79
CA ALA A 91 37.15 -13.75 -32.50
C ALA A 91 37.54 -14.98 -31.67
N ALA A 92 37.78 -16.12 -32.32
CA ALA A 92 38.25 -17.34 -31.65
C ALA A 92 39.66 -17.16 -31.07
N THR A 93 40.51 -16.39 -31.74
CA THR A 93 41.89 -16.10 -31.29
C THR A 93 41.90 -15.15 -30.09
N LEU A 94 41.04 -14.12 -30.10
CA LEU A 94 40.91 -13.17 -29.00
C LEU A 94 40.32 -13.83 -27.73
N LEU A 95 39.33 -14.70 -27.87
CA LEU A 95 38.74 -15.45 -26.76
C LEU A 95 39.72 -16.48 -26.16
N LEU A 96 40.55 -17.12 -26.98
CA LEU A 96 41.59 -18.04 -26.50
C LEU A 96 42.68 -17.32 -25.71
N VAL A 97 43.07 -16.10 -26.13
CA VAL A 97 44.03 -15.25 -25.43
C VAL A 97 43.48 -14.75 -24.10
N ILE A 98 42.20 -14.37 -24.04
CA ILE A 98 41.52 -13.95 -22.81
C ILE A 98 41.36 -15.12 -21.84
N ALA A 99 40.99 -16.32 -22.32
CA ALA A 99 40.86 -17.51 -21.50
C ALA A 99 42.21 -17.98 -20.90
N LEU A 100 43.31 -17.90 -21.67
CA LEU A 100 44.66 -18.21 -21.18
C LEU A 100 45.19 -17.17 -20.18
N ALA A 101 44.88 -15.89 -20.37
CA ALA A 101 45.23 -14.82 -19.44
C ALA A 101 44.48 -14.94 -18.10
N LEU A 102 43.21 -15.37 -18.13
CA LEU A 102 42.42 -15.63 -16.93
C LEU A 102 42.84 -16.93 -16.21
N ALA A 103 43.26 -17.96 -16.96
CA ALA A 103 43.80 -19.20 -16.39
C ALA A 103 45.18 -19.02 -15.72
N GLY A 104 45.95 -18.00 -16.13
CA GLY A 104 47.26 -17.66 -15.54
C GLY A 104 47.19 -16.86 -14.23
N LEU A 105 46.01 -16.34 -13.84
CA LEU A 105 45.86 -15.42 -12.70
C LEU A 105 45.37 -16.07 -11.39
N GLN A 106 45.24 -17.39 -11.33
CA GLN A 106 45.04 -18.10 -10.07
C GLN A 106 46.05 -19.23 -9.89
N VAL A 107 47.23 -18.94 -9.32
CA VAL A 107 47.82 -19.69 -8.18
C VAL A 107 48.93 -18.85 -7.56
N ARG A 108 48.64 -18.18 -6.43
CA ARG A 108 49.56 -18.09 -5.28
C ARG A 108 48.82 -17.62 -4.03
N SER A 109 48.18 -18.55 -3.34
CA SER A 109 48.13 -18.48 -1.87
C SER A 109 48.36 -19.88 -1.30
N ARG A 110 49.33 -19.89 -0.39
CA ARG A 110 50.08 -20.97 0.23
C ARG A 110 49.27 -22.18 0.76
N GLN A 111 49.86 -23.35 0.51
CA GLN A 111 49.86 -24.54 1.37
C GLN A 111 50.12 -24.22 2.85
N ALA A 112 49.31 -24.82 3.73
CA ALA A 112 49.66 -25.59 4.94
C ALA A 112 48.36 -25.71 5.77
N ARG A 113 47.90 -26.84 6.31
CA ARG A 113 48.45 -28.17 6.54
C ARG A 113 47.21 -29.02 6.90
N SER A 114 47.05 -30.21 6.33
CA SER A 114 46.22 -31.24 6.94
C SER A 114 46.86 -32.60 6.67
N SER A 115 47.26 -33.27 7.75
CA SER A 115 47.41 -34.72 7.77
C SER A 115 47.23 -35.24 9.20
N ARG A 116 46.06 -35.85 9.42
CA ARG A 116 45.78 -37.09 10.16
C ARG A 116 46.37 -37.32 11.57
N SER A 117 45.46 -37.59 12.51
CA SER A 117 45.23 -38.91 13.16
C SER A 117 45.17 -38.93 14.69
N SER A 118 44.03 -39.47 15.17
CA SER A 118 43.81 -40.38 16.32
C SER A 118 43.54 -39.87 17.75
N ARG A 119 42.37 -40.34 18.23
CA ARG A 119 42.00 -40.91 19.55
C ARG A 119 41.96 -40.04 20.83
N GLY A 120 40.86 -40.24 21.58
CA GLY A 120 40.68 -39.98 23.02
C GLY A 120 39.45 -39.10 23.31
N THR A 121 38.27 -39.67 23.55
CA THR A 121 37.64 -39.97 24.87
C THR A 121 37.28 -38.77 25.75
N ALA A 122 36.00 -38.77 26.14
CA ALA A 122 35.40 -38.38 27.42
C ALA A 122 34.96 -36.92 27.69
N GLU A 123 33.68 -36.84 28.10
CA GLU A 123 33.06 -36.03 29.17
C GLU A 123 32.88 -34.50 29.04
N GLY A 124 31.59 -34.11 29.16
CA GLY A 124 31.12 -33.14 30.16
C GLY A 124 31.31 -31.64 29.88
N GLY A 125 30.21 -30.89 29.90
CA GLY A 125 30.28 -29.44 30.16
C GLY A 125 29.27 -28.58 29.42
N THR A 126 28.26 -28.14 30.16
CA THR A 126 27.40 -26.97 29.92
C THR A 126 28.20 -25.70 29.58
N ASP A 127 27.79 -24.91 28.59
CA ASP A 127 27.36 -23.50 28.81
C ASP A 127 26.80 -22.81 27.54
N LYS A 128 26.04 -21.76 27.84
CA LYS A 128 25.28 -20.76 27.07
C LYS A 128 25.81 -20.30 25.69
N GLY A 129 24.86 -19.91 24.83
CA GLY A 129 25.07 -18.90 23.79
C GLY A 129 24.17 -19.03 22.56
N HIS A 130 22.90 -18.63 22.65
CA HIS A 130 22.11 -18.33 21.44
C HIS A 130 22.61 -16.99 20.87
N GLY A 131 23.54 -17.10 19.92
CA GLY A 131 23.99 -15.98 19.10
C GLY A 131 22.90 -15.58 18.12
N SER A 132 22.32 -14.41 18.36
CA SER A 132 21.60 -13.61 17.38
C SER A 132 22.52 -13.35 16.17
N THR A 133 22.25 -13.98 15.04
CA THR A 133 22.79 -13.53 13.76
C THR A 133 22.01 -12.28 13.35
N GLY A 134 22.45 -11.13 13.85
CA GLY A 134 22.16 -9.86 13.21
C GLY A 134 22.73 -9.92 11.80
N SER A 135 21.86 -9.86 10.80
CA SER A 135 22.27 -9.61 9.43
C SER A 135 22.76 -8.16 9.37
N ASP A 136 24.08 -8.03 9.50
CA ASP A 136 24.82 -6.79 9.33
C ASP A 136 24.61 -6.26 7.89
N PRO A 137 24.04 -5.05 7.69
CA PRO A 137 23.77 -4.51 6.35
C PRO A 137 25.05 -4.02 5.63
N LEU A 138 26.24 -4.18 6.21
CA LEU A 138 27.49 -3.69 5.63
C LEU A 138 27.98 -4.52 4.42
N GLY A 139 27.40 -5.69 4.14
CA GLY A 139 27.72 -6.50 2.95
C GLY A 139 27.07 -6.03 1.65
N SER A 140 25.99 -5.24 1.71
CA SER A 140 25.22 -4.81 0.52
C SER A 140 25.71 -3.49 -0.08
N VAL A 141 26.49 -2.69 0.65
CA VAL A 141 27.00 -1.38 0.20
C VAL A 141 28.07 -1.53 -0.90
N TRP A 142 28.84 -2.63 -0.88
CA TRP A 142 29.83 -2.94 -1.92
C TRP A 142 29.21 -3.35 -3.25
N GLY A 143 28.01 -3.94 -3.23
CA GLY A 143 27.28 -4.30 -4.45
C GLY A 143 26.72 -3.07 -5.17
N VAL A 144 26.09 -2.16 -4.43
CA VAL A 144 25.41 -0.98 -5.02
C VAL A 144 26.39 0.04 -5.61
N GLY A 145 27.54 0.27 -4.96
CA GLY A 145 28.58 1.19 -5.46
C GLY A 145 29.30 0.67 -6.73
N ALA A 146 29.53 -0.64 -6.82
CA ALA A 146 30.07 -1.26 -8.03
C ALA A 146 29.05 -1.24 -9.19
N SER A 147 27.75 -1.36 -8.89
CA SER A 147 26.66 -1.31 -9.88
C SER A 147 26.49 0.08 -10.50
N ALA A 148 26.57 1.17 -9.73
CA ALA A 148 26.39 2.52 -10.27
C ALA A 148 27.55 2.95 -11.20
N ALA A 149 28.80 2.60 -10.85
CA ALA A 149 29.97 2.85 -11.69
C ALA A 149 29.96 1.98 -12.96
N ALA A 150 29.53 0.71 -12.86
CA ALA A 150 29.39 -0.17 -14.01
C ALA A 150 28.27 0.29 -14.97
N VAL A 151 27.14 0.77 -14.44
CA VAL A 151 26.04 1.35 -15.24
C VAL A 151 26.52 2.64 -15.91
N GLY A 152 27.21 3.53 -15.21
CA GLY A 152 27.80 4.73 -15.80
C GLY A 152 28.80 4.43 -16.92
N MET A 153 29.62 3.40 -16.77
CA MET A 153 30.59 2.97 -17.80
C MET A 153 29.90 2.34 -19.02
N LEU A 154 28.84 1.54 -18.81
CA LEU A 154 28.04 0.96 -19.88
C LEU A 154 27.32 2.05 -20.71
N LEU A 155 26.80 3.08 -20.05
CA LEU A 155 26.12 4.20 -20.70
C LEU A 155 27.08 5.11 -21.45
N TRP A 156 28.29 5.32 -20.91
CA TRP A 156 29.33 6.04 -21.62
C TRP A 156 29.79 5.28 -22.87
N LEU A 157 29.95 3.95 -22.79
CA LEU A 157 30.26 3.10 -23.95
C LEU A 157 29.13 3.13 -25.01
N LEU A 158 27.86 3.15 -24.58
CA LEU A 158 26.71 3.32 -25.48
C LEU A 158 26.69 4.71 -26.12
N ALA A 159 27.03 5.77 -25.38
CA ALA A 159 27.12 7.13 -25.92
C ALA A 159 28.28 7.28 -26.92
N VAL A 160 29.43 6.63 -26.68
CA VAL A 160 30.56 6.59 -27.61
C VAL A 160 30.22 5.78 -28.86
N ALA A 161 29.54 4.64 -28.72
CA ALA A 161 29.05 3.84 -29.85
C ALA A 161 27.99 4.60 -30.68
N ALA A 162 27.10 5.35 -30.03
CA ALA A 162 26.16 6.25 -30.70
C ALA A 162 26.89 7.38 -31.45
N SER A 163 27.91 7.99 -30.83
CA SER A 163 28.75 9.03 -31.47
C SER A 163 29.50 8.52 -32.70
N ALA A 164 30.01 7.29 -32.66
CA ALA A 164 30.67 6.64 -33.81
C ALA A 164 29.67 6.26 -34.93
N ALA A 165 28.45 5.87 -34.57
CA ALA A 165 27.36 5.65 -35.52
C ALA A 165 26.84 6.97 -36.15
N LEU A 166 26.88 8.08 -35.41
CA LEU A 166 26.46 9.41 -35.87
C LEU A 166 27.41 10.00 -36.95
N THR A 167 28.64 9.48 -37.08
CA THR A 167 29.65 9.93 -38.08
C THR A 167 29.77 9.03 -39.32
N SER A 168 28.99 7.95 -39.41
CA SER A 168 29.01 7.01 -40.54
C SER A 168 28.06 7.42 -41.67
N ASN A 169 28.54 7.42 -42.92
CA ASN A 169 27.76 7.78 -44.13
C ASN A 169 27.10 6.58 -44.84
N ASN A 170 26.98 5.43 -44.19
CA ASN A 170 26.42 4.21 -44.79
C ASN A 170 24.87 4.16 -44.63
N PRO A 171 24.07 4.02 -45.71
CA PRO A 171 22.61 4.13 -45.64
C PRO A 171 21.90 3.07 -44.77
N THR A 172 22.43 1.86 -44.59
CA THR A 172 21.92 0.86 -43.63
C THR A 172 22.15 1.26 -42.16
N VAL A 173 23.07 2.18 -41.90
CA VAL A 173 23.36 2.72 -40.56
C VAL A 173 22.34 3.80 -40.17
N SER A 174 21.65 4.44 -41.12
CA SER A 174 20.65 5.48 -40.83
C SER A 174 19.43 4.96 -40.04
N HIS A 175 18.91 3.78 -40.40
CA HIS A 175 17.82 3.14 -39.68
C HIS A 175 18.26 2.63 -38.30
N SER A 176 19.47 2.05 -38.24
CA SER A 176 20.09 1.61 -36.99
C SER A 176 20.39 2.78 -36.05
N ARG A 177 20.75 3.95 -36.59
CA ARG A 177 20.98 5.21 -35.86
C ARG A 177 19.70 5.77 -35.27
N GLN A 178 18.61 5.78 -36.03
CA GLN A 178 17.30 6.22 -35.53
C GLN A 178 16.77 5.29 -34.43
N GLN A 179 17.00 3.98 -34.57
CA GLN A 179 16.64 3.00 -33.54
C GLN A 179 17.52 3.13 -32.30
N LEU A 180 18.84 3.35 -32.46
CA LEU A 180 19.75 3.64 -31.34
C LEU A 180 19.40 4.95 -30.62
N GLU A 181 19.00 6.00 -31.34
CA GLU A 181 18.54 7.27 -30.74
C GLU A 181 17.25 7.06 -29.92
N GLN A 182 16.33 6.22 -30.38
CA GLN A 182 15.12 5.84 -29.64
C GLN A 182 15.45 5.04 -28.37
N GLU A 183 16.30 4.01 -28.48
CA GLU A 183 16.72 3.20 -27.35
C GLU A 183 17.53 4.02 -26.32
N PHE A 184 18.41 4.91 -26.79
CA PHE A 184 19.17 5.82 -25.91
C PHE A 184 18.25 6.81 -25.18
N SER A 185 17.20 7.30 -25.85
CA SER A 185 16.18 8.15 -25.23
C SER A 185 15.41 7.41 -24.12
N LEU A 186 15.01 6.16 -24.38
CA LEU A 186 14.34 5.30 -23.38
C LEU A 186 15.24 5.05 -22.18
N VAL A 187 16.49 4.66 -22.40
CA VAL A 187 17.47 4.41 -21.32
C VAL A 187 17.72 5.68 -20.49
N THR A 188 17.84 6.84 -21.15
CA THR A 188 18.04 8.13 -20.47
C THR A 188 16.82 8.51 -19.61
N SER A 189 15.61 8.25 -20.11
CA SER A 189 14.36 8.42 -19.36
C SER A 189 14.34 7.55 -18.10
N GLU A 190 14.67 6.27 -18.24
CA GLU A 190 14.68 5.32 -17.12
C GLU A 190 15.71 5.69 -16.05
N LEU A 191 16.90 6.13 -16.45
CA LEU A 191 17.94 6.60 -15.52
C LEU A 191 17.54 7.88 -14.80
N THR A 192 16.85 8.78 -15.50
CA THR A 192 16.33 10.01 -14.90
C THR A 192 15.27 9.67 -13.84
N HIS A 193 14.39 8.71 -14.14
CA HIS A 193 13.41 8.21 -13.17
C HIS A 193 14.09 7.52 -11.97
N LEU A 194 15.11 6.68 -12.19
CA LEU A 194 15.86 6.03 -11.11
C LEU A 194 16.62 7.04 -10.23
N LYS A 195 17.19 8.08 -10.83
CA LYS A 195 17.83 9.17 -10.09
C LYS A 195 16.81 9.94 -9.25
N ASP A 196 15.66 10.30 -9.81
CA ASP A 196 14.57 10.95 -9.07
C ASP A 196 14.08 10.07 -7.90
N GLN A 197 14.00 8.76 -8.09
CA GLN A 197 13.71 7.84 -6.99
C GLN A 197 14.82 7.84 -5.92
N ALA A 198 16.09 7.78 -6.30
CA ALA A 198 17.22 7.83 -5.36
C ALA A 198 17.24 9.14 -4.55
N ASP A 199 17.02 10.28 -5.21
CA ASP A 199 16.94 11.59 -4.57
C ASP A 199 15.76 11.64 -3.58
N LYS A 200 14.60 11.08 -3.95
CA LYS A 200 13.45 10.92 -3.06
C LYS A 200 13.76 10.02 -1.87
N TRP A 201 14.54 8.96 -2.06
CA TRP A 201 14.95 8.07 -0.97
C TRP A 201 15.90 8.77 0.02
N GLU A 202 16.88 9.51 -0.47
CA GLU A 202 17.78 10.28 0.41
C GLU A 202 17.01 11.32 1.23
N GLN A 203 16.09 12.05 0.59
CA GLN A 203 15.19 12.98 1.27
C GLN A 203 14.32 12.26 2.30
N ALA A 204 13.76 11.08 1.96
CA ALA A 204 12.96 10.30 2.88
C ALA A 204 13.75 9.86 4.12
N VAL A 205 15.02 9.46 3.97
CA VAL A 205 15.89 9.13 5.11
C VAL A 205 16.09 10.33 6.03
N GLU A 206 16.35 11.51 5.47
CA GLU A 206 16.49 12.73 6.25
C GLU A 206 15.19 13.11 6.96
N HIS A 207 14.05 13.02 6.27
CA HIS A 207 12.73 13.29 6.84
C HIS A 207 12.40 12.31 7.98
N ILE A 208 12.65 11.02 7.80
CA ILE A 208 12.46 9.99 8.82
C ILE A 208 13.31 10.28 10.06
N ALA A 209 14.53 10.82 9.89
CA ALA A 209 15.40 11.15 11.01
C ALA A 209 14.89 12.33 11.85
N LYS A 210 14.09 13.23 11.24
CA LYS A 210 13.59 14.47 11.88
C LYS A 210 12.11 14.40 12.27
N ALA A 211 11.37 13.41 11.78
CA ALA A 211 9.93 13.32 11.98
C ALA A 211 9.58 13.00 13.44
N ASP A 212 8.61 13.73 14.02
CA ASP A 212 8.07 13.39 15.35
C ASP A 212 7.27 12.08 15.34
N ALA A 213 6.81 11.68 14.17
CA ALA A 213 5.97 10.51 13.98
C ALA A 213 6.16 9.87 12.61
N LEU A 214 6.07 8.55 12.60
CA LEU A 214 5.99 7.72 11.42
C LEU A 214 4.61 7.07 11.43
N TYR A 215 3.78 7.35 10.42
CA TYR A 215 2.45 6.76 10.32
C TYR A 215 2.47 5.62 9.30
N TYR A 216 1.75 4.53 9.59
CA TYR A 216 1.73 3.31 8.79
C TYR A 216 0.29 2.99 8.44
N HIS A 217 -0.01 2.96 7.15
CA HIS A 217 -1.32 2.50 6.67
C HIS A 217 -1.41 0.98 6.82
N VAL A 218 -1.99 0.53 7.94
CA VAL A 218 -2.02 -0.89 8.35
C VAL A 218 -2.57 -1.81 7.24
N PRO A 219 -3.64 -1.45 6.49
CA PRO A 219 -4.16 -2.31 5.43
C PRO A 219 -3.17 -2.64 4.30
N SER A 220 -2.22 -1.75 4.00
CA SER A 220 -1.26 -1.92 2.90
C SER A 220 0.18 -2.12 3.37
N PHE A 221 0.48 -1.88 4.63
CA PHE A 221 1.81 -2.01 5.18
C PHE A 221 2.09 -3.47 5.56
N SER A 222 3.11 -4.05 4.94
CA SER A 222 3.64 -5.37 5.27
C SER A 222 5.01 -5.26 5.92
N GLY A 223 5.24 -6.06 6.96
CA GLY A 223 6.51 -6.13 7.68
C GLY A 223 6.55 -5.34 9.00
N PRO A 224 7.71 -5.34 9.69
CA PRO A 224 7.87 -4.65 10.96
C PRO A 224 8.02 -3.13 10.77
N PRO A 225 7.45 -2.30 11.66
CA PRO A 225 7.68 -0.86 11.64
C PRO A 225 9.17 -0.52 11.75
N ILE A 226 9.63 0.47 10.98
CA ILE A 226 11.05 0.86 10.98
C ILE A 226 11.48 1.36 12.36
N ALA A 227 12.74 1.10 12.73
CA ALA A 227 13.33 1.54 13.99
C ALA A 227 13.20 3.06 14.18
N LYS A 228 12.78 3.47 15.38
CA LYS A 228 12.73 4.89 15.75
C LYS A 228 14.12 5.51 15.66
N ARG A 229 14.21 6.73 15.11
CA ARG A 229 15.48 7.46 14.98
C ARG A 229 15.86 8.28 16.20
N HIS A 230 14.90 8.56 17.08
CA HIS A 230 15.10 9.22 18.38
C HIS A 230 13.99 8.82 19.38
N PRO A 231 14.22 8.93 20.71
CA PRO A 231 13.29 8.42 21.72
C PRO A 231 11.90 9.09 21.67
N ASN A 232 11.82 10.33 21.19
CA ASN A 232 10.55 11.07 21.11
C ASN A 232 9.75 10.78 19.83
N GLN A 233 10.27 9.96 18.91
CA GLN A 233 9.56 9.62 17.66
C GLN A 233 8.46 8.60 17.95
N LEU A 234 7.26 8.85 17.46
CA LEU A 234 6.12 7.94 17.56
C LEU A 234 5.99 7.07 16.31
N ARG A 235 5.46 5.87 16.48
CA ARG A 235 4.92 5.04 15.40
C ARG A 235 3.41 5.02 15.53
N LEU A 236 2.69 5.42 14.49
CA LEU A 236 1.24 5.45 14.48
C LEU A 236 0.68 4.38 13.54
N ALA A 237 -0.21 3.55 14.05
CA ALA A 237 -1.03 2.67 13.24
C ALA A 237 -2.20 3.49 12.67
N MET A 238 -2.32 3.56 11.34
CA MET A 238 -3.36 4.29 10.65
C MET A 238 -4.26 3.32 9.87
N SER A 239 -5.57 3.43 10.07
CA SER A 239 -6.56 2.72 9.27
C SER A 239 -7.92 3.38 9.38
N LEU A 240 -8.60 3.51 8.26
CA LEU A 240 -10.04 3.72 8.22
C LEU A 240 -10.80 2.40 8.04
N GLU A 241 -10.13 1.34 7.62
CA GLU A 241 -10.73 0.03 7.43
C GLU A 241 -10.95 -0.71 8.76
N SER A 242 -12.02 -1.49 8.84
CA SER A 242 -12.37 -2.26 10.03
C SER A 242 -11.48 -3.49 10.24
N ALA A 243 -11.28 -3.88 11.51
CA ALA A 243 -10.55 -5.09 11.87
C ALA A 243 -11.17 -6.39 11.31
N SER A 244 -12.47 -6.39 10.96
CA SER A 244 -13.10 -7.54 10.30
C SER A 244 -12.43 -7.86 8.96
N TYR A 245 -12.05 -6.85 8.19
CA TYR A 245 -11.35 -7.02 6.91
C TYR A 245 -9.83 -7.11 7.10
N TYR A 246 -9.29 -6.47 8.13
CA TYR A 246 -7.85 -6.39 8.39
C TYR A 246 -7.55 -6.82 9.82
N ALA A 247 -7.40 -8.14 10.00
CA ALA A 247 -7.19 -8.76 11.31
C ALA A 247 -5.97 -8.21 12.08
N ALA A 248 -4.99 -7.63 11.39
CA ALA A 248 -3.84 -6.95 12.00
C ALA A 248 -4.25 -5.86 13.00
N LEU A 249 -5.40 -5.20 12.81
CA LEU A 249 -5.91 -4.16 13.72
C LEU A 249 -6.44 -4.72 15.06
N ASP A 250 -6.69 -6.03 15.12
CA ASP A 250 -7.11 -6.79 16.31
C ASP A 250 -6.05 -7.83 16.73
N ASP A 251 -4.83 -7.75 16.18
CA ASP A 251 -3.68 -8.56 16.58
C ASP A 251 -2.85 -7.79 17.63
N PRO A 252 -2.84 -8.20 18.90
CA PRO A 252 -2.07 -7.52 19.94
C PRO A 252 -0.56 -7.54 19.69
N GLN A 253 -0.01 -8.62 19.10
CA GLN A 253 1.42 -8.70 18.80
C GLN A 253 1.80 -7.72 17.69
N TYR A 254 0.94 -7.57 16.69
CA TYR A 254 1.15 -6.59 15.64
C TYR A 254 1.01 -5.15 16.18
N MET A 255 -0.10 -4.87 16.88
CA MET A 255 -0.45 -3.53 17.33
C MET A 255 0.43 -3.00 18.47
N CYS A 256 1.10 -3.85 19.24
CA CYS A 256 2.04 -3.39 20.28
C CYS A 256 3.35 -2.82 19.73
N GLN A 257 3.59 -2.93 18.42
CA GLN A 257 4.74 -2.29 17.75
C GLN A 257 4.56 -0.78 17.52
N PHE A 258 3.34 -0.27 17.73
CA PHE A 258 2.94 1.13 17.55
C PHE A 258 2.68 1.81 18.89
N ASP A 259 2.96 3.12 18.96
CA ASP A 259 2.78 3.91 20.17
C ASP A 259 1.36 4.51 20.26
N ALA A 260 0.72 4.78 19.13
CA ALA A 260 -0.58 5.42 19.06
C ALA A 260 -1.37 4.99 17.83
N GLU A 261 -2.68 5.23 17.85
CA GLU A 261 -3.58 4.97 16.71
C GLU A 261 -4.10 6.25 16.06
N MET A 262 -4.23 6.19 14.73
CA MET A 262 -5.00 7.10 13.91
C MET A 262 -6.10 6.32 13.18
N THR A 263 -7.21 6.08 13.87
CA THR A 263 -8.30 5.22 13.37
C THR A 263 -9.68 5.81 13.68
N TYR A 264 -10.74 5.17 13.18
CA TYR A 264 -12.12 5.55 13.50
C TYR A 264 -12.52 5.23 14.97
N ARG A 265 -11.71 4.44 15.69
CA ARG A 265 -12.00 4.00 17.06
C ARG A 265 -11.96 5.20 18.01
N GLN A 266 -12.92 5.28 18.94
CA GLN A 266 -13.02 6.46 19.83
C GLN A 266 -11.88 6.57 20.86
N CYS A 267 -11.18 5.47 21.13
CA CYS A 267 -9.98 5.43 21.96
C CYS A 267 -8.70 5.93 21.25
N ALA A 268 -8.72 6.07 19.92
CA ALA A 268 -7.54 6.44 19.15
C ALA A 268 -7.08 7.85 19.55
N GLN A 269 -5.76 8.02 19.76
CA GLN A 269 -5.22 9.34 20.12
C GLN A 269 -5.41 10.37 19.01
N VAL A 270 -5.49 9.90 17.77
CA VAL A 270 -5.86 10.68 16.60
C VAL A 270 -7.12 10.09 15.97
N THR A 271 -8.29 10.45 16.49
CA THR A 271 -9.54 9.92 15.92
C THR A 271 -9.74 10.43 14.50
N ASN A 272 -9.86 9.51 13.55
CA ASN A 272 -10.12 9.79 12.15
C ASN A 272 -11.51 9.29 11.77
N TRP A 273 -12.50 10.16 11.91
CA TRP A 273 -13.90 9.85 11.62
C TRP A 273 -14.17 9.95 10.12
N TYR A 274 -14.92 8.98 9.59
CA TYR A 274 -15.35 9.04 8.19
C TYR A 274 -16.19 10.31 7.90
N SER A 275 -15.72 11.08 6.92
CA SER A 275 -16.50 12.07 6.17
C SER A 275 -17.20 13.17 6.99
N LEU A 276 -16.56 13.65 8.07
CA LEU A 276 -17.07 14.81 8.82
C LEU A 276 -17.15 16.09 7.98
N GLU A 277 -16.28 16.24 6.99
CA GLU A 277 -16.26 17.37 6.04
C GLU A 277 -17.61 17.56 5.32
N SER A 278 -18.38 16.48 5.21
CA SER A 278 -19.66 16.46 4.54
C SER A 278 -20.85 16.71 5.46
N MET A 279 -20.62 16.92 6.77
CA MET A 279 -21.69 17.14 7.74
C MET A 279 -22.41 18.47 7.54
N GLU A 280 -21.81 19.47 6.89
CA GLU A 280 -22.52 20.71 6.60
C GLU A 280 -23.78 20.49 5.73
N ASP A 281 -23.76 19.45 4.89
CA ASP A 281 -24.90 19.05 4.07
C ASP A 281 -26.08 18.51 4.90
N LEU A 282 -25.85 18.12 6.17
CA LEU A 282 -26.92 17.73 7.09
C LEU A 282 -27.99 18.82 7.20
N PHE A 283 -27.59 20.08 7.17
CA PHE A 283 -28.50 21.24 7.27
C PHE A 283 -28.60 22.06 5.98
N LYS A 284 -27.65 21.93 5.04
CA LYS A 284 -27.72 22.64 3.74
C LYS A 284 -28.61 21.95 2.72
N MET A 285 -28.71 20.62 2.73
CA MET A 285 -29.56 19.91 1.78
C MET A 285 -31.05 20.11 2.11
N PRO A 286 -31.86 20.65 1.16
CA PRO A 286 -33.27 20.89 1.40
C PRO A 286 -34.04 19.57 1.53
N LEU A 287 -35.06 19.57 2.37
CA LEU A 287 -35.99 18.46 2.50
C LEU A 287 -36.97 18.44 1.33
N VAL A 288 -37.06 17.28 0.67
CA VAL A 288 -38.15 16.97 -0.27
C VAL A 288 -39.42 16.66 0.52
N ALA A 289 -40.56 17.19 0.09
CA ALA A 289 -41.84 16.98 0.77
C ALA A 289 -42.22 15.50 0.86
N PHE A 290 -42.95 15.11 1.91
CA PHE A 290 -43.35 13.72 2.16
C PHE A 290 -44.11 13.10 0.97
N GLU A 291 -44.96 13.89 0.33
CA GLU A 291 -45.80 13.49 -0.81
C GLU A 291 -45.01 13.30 -2.11
N GLU A 292 -43.85 13.96 -2.23
CA GLU A 292 -42.98 13.89 -3.41
C GLU A 292 -41.96 12.75 -3.32
N LYS A 293 -41.76 12.18 -2.12
CA LYS A 293 -40.83 11.07 -1.91
C LYS A 293 -41.44 9.73 -2.33
N GLU A 294 -40.65 8.93 -3.04
CA GLU A 294 -40.96 7.53 -3.31
C GLU A 294 -41.11 6.77 -1.98
N HIS A 295 -42.28 6.14 -1.79
CA HIS A 295 -42.50 5.17 -0.70
C HIS A 295 -41.79 3.85 -1.05
N ALA A 296 -40.47 3.90 -0.99
CA ALA A 296 -39.56 2.84 -1.39
C ALA A 296 -38.24 2.98 -0.62
N ILE A 297 -37.36 1.99 -0.80
CA ILE A 297 -36.02 1.95 -0.23
C ILE A 297 -35.00 2.15 -1.34
N ALA A 298 -34.08 3.11 -1.18
CA ALA A 298 -32.91 3.21 -2.05
C ALA A 298 -31.75 2.36 -1.51
N TYR A 299 -31.27 1.42 -2.33
CA TYR A 299 -30.12 0.56 -2.04
C TYR A 299 -28.98 0.87 -3.03
N ILE A 300 -27.85 1.41 -2.52
CA ILE A 300 -26.73 1.87 -3.37
C ILE A 300 -25.41 1.31 -2.82
N ASN A 301 -25.24 -0.01 -2.96
CA ASN A 301 -24.05 -0.71 -2.52
C ASN A 301 -23.44 -1.52 -3.68
N SER A 302 -22.10 -1.53 -3.76
CA SER A 302 -21.36 -2.32 -4.75
C SER A 302 -20.45 -3.39 -4.15
N ASN A 303 -20.21 -3.38 -2.84
CA ASN A 303 -19.56 -4.49 -2.13
C ASN A 303 -20.65 -5.47 -1.64
N CYS A 304 -20.79 -6.58 -2.37
CA CYS A 304 -21.86 -7.56 -2.21
C CYS A 304 -21.47 -8.74 -1.30
N ASP A 305 -20.19 -8.93 -1.00
CA ASP A 305 -19.68 -9.94 -0.09
C ASP A 305 -19.27 -9.30 1.25
N ALA A 306 -20.17 -8.45 1.75
CA ALA A 306 -19.97 -7.72 2.99
C ALA A 306 -20.01 -8.65 4.21
N MET A 307 -18.99 -8.57 5.06
CA MET A 307 -18.87 -9.38 6.29
C MET A 307 -19.98 -9.13 7.31
N SER A 308 -20.69 -8.00 7.21
CA SER A 308 -21.87 -7.71 8.05
C SER A 308 -23.09 -8.58 7.74
N GLY A 309 -23.11 -9.31 6.62
CA GLY A 309 -24.28 -10.06 6.16
C GLY A 309 -25.37 -9.19 5.54
N ARG A 310 -25.14 -7.87 5.38
CA ARG A 310 -26.12 -6.92 4.81
C ARG A 310 -26.67 -7.35 3.44
N SER A 311 -25.86 -7.99 2.61
CA SER A 311 -26.28 -8.39 1.26
C SER A 311 -27.33 -9.48 1.30
N LYS A 312 -27.20 -10.43 2.24
CA LYS A 312 -28.22 -11.45 2.46
C LYS A 312 -29.52 -10.80 2.95
N ILE A 313 -29.44 -9.88 3.90
CA ILE A 313 -30.60 -9.15 4.43
C ILE A 313 -31.35 -8.42 3.30
N MET A 314 -30.63 -7.69 2.45
CA MET A 314 -31.24 -6.97 1.33
C MET A 314 -31.81 -7.90 0.27
N LYS A 315 -31.14 -9.02 -0.02
CA LYS A 315 -31.65 -10.06 -0.93
C LYS A 315 -32.96 -10.66 -0.41
N ASP A 316 -33.00 -11.04 0.87
CA ASP A 316 -34.19 -11.58 1.52
C ASP A 316 -35.35 -10.56 1.50
N LEU A 317 -35.05 -9.27 1.76
CA LEU A 317 -36.03 -8.19 1.73
C LEU A 317 -36.59 -7.95 0.32
N ILE A 318 -35.74 -8.00 -0.72
CA ILE A 318 -36.17 -7.90 -2.13
C ILE A 318 -37.06 -9.07 -2.53
N ALA A 319 -36.77 -10.27 -2.03
CA ALA A 319 -37.50 -11.49 -2.35
C ALA A 319 -38.86 -11.62 -1.60
N LEU A 320 -39.16 -10.70 -0.67
CA LEU A 320 -40.35 -10.76 0.14
C LEU A 320 -41.62 -10.48 -0.71
N SER A 321 -42.38 -11.54 -1.00
CA SER A 321 -43.51 -11.51 -1.95
C SER A 321 -44.68 -10.60 -1.53
N ASN A 322 -44.81 -10.32 -0.24
CA ASN A 322 -45.83 -9.44 0.33
C ASN A 322 -45.29 -8.08 0.79
N SER A 323 -44.06 -7.73 0.39
CA SER A 323 -43.44 -6.45 0.73
C SER A 323 -44.35 -5.28 0.39
N LYS A 324 -44.44 -4.33 1.33
CA LYS A 324 -45.20 -3.09 1.18
C LYS A 324 -44.30 -1.91 0.81
N VAL A 325 -42.99 -2.05 0.94
CA VAL A 325 -42.00 -1.00 0.65
C VAL A 325 -40.97 -1.56 -0.33
N PRO A 326 -41.12 -1.33 -1.65
CA PRO A 326 -40.22 -1.91 -2.64
C PRO A 326 -38.79 -1.40 -2.49
N VAL A 327 -37.82 -2.26 -2.79
CA VAL A 327 -36.39 -1.93 -2.81
C VAL A 327 -35.94 -1.62 -4.23
N HIS A 328 -35.39 -0.42 -4.43
CA HIS A 328 -34.75 0.02 -5.65
C HIS A 328 -33.23 -0.01 -5.47
N SER A 329 -32.58 -1.00 -6.07
CA SER A 329 -31.13 -1.17 -6.05
C SER A 329 -30.45 -0.61 -7.28
N TYR A 330 -29.61 0.39 -7.06
CA TYR A 330 -28.83 1.08 -8.08
C TYR A 330 -27.36 0.65 -8.13
N GLY A 331 -26.84 0.10 -7.03
CA GLY A 331 -25.46 -0.38 -6.96
C GLY A 331 -25.28 -1.71 -7.71
N SER A 332 -24.10 -2.31 -7.58
CA SER A 332 -23.82 -3.62 -8.21
C SER A 332 -24.57 -4.77 -7.54
N CYS A 333 -24.94 -4.62 -6.26
CA CYS A 333 -25.60 -5.69 -5.49
C CYS A 333 -27.10 -5.72 -5.72
N GLU A 334 -27.65 -6.88 -6.10
CA GLU A 334 -29.08 -7.07 -6.37
C GLU A 334 -29.64 -6.00 -7.33
N HIS A 335 -28.85 -5.60 -8.33
CA HIS A 335 -29.15 -4.48 -9.23
C HIS A 335 -30.50 -4.68 -9.92
N ASN A 336 -31.43 -3.75 -9.71
CA ASN A 336 -32.78 -3.81 -10.28
C ASN A 336 -33.31 -2.46 -10.80
N LYS A 337 -32.57 -1.36 -10.60
CA LYS A 337 -32.92 -0.03 -11.10
C LYS A 337 -31.68 0.67 -11.66
N HIS A 338 -31.77 1.13 -12.90
CA HIS A 338 -30.68 1.88 -13.52
C HIS A 338 -30.48 3.25 -12.86
N TRP A 339 -29.22 3.71 -12.84
CA TRP A 339 -28.91 5.06 -12.35
C TRP A 339 -29.72 6.13 -13.10
N PRO A 340 -30.28 7.14 -12.43
CA PRO A 340 -31.09 8.16 -13.10
C PRO A 340 -30.29 8.96 -14.14
N THR A 341 -30.98 9.43 -15.17
CA THR A 341 -30.41 10.36 -16.16
C THR A 341 -30.00 11.68 -15.50
N GLY A 342 -29.03 12.38 -16.11
CA GLY A 342 -28.45 13.61 -15.55
C GLY A 342 -27.38 13.37 -14.49
N ASN A 343 -27.02 12.10 -14.23
CA ASN A 343 -25.96 11.68 -13.30
C ASN A 343 -26.02 12.40 -11.93
N PRO A 344 -27.16 12.34 -11.22
CA PRO A 344 -27.27 12.95 -9.91
C PRO A 344 -26.27 12.33 -8.93
N SER A 345 -25.89 13.06 -7.88
CA SER A 345 -25.10 12.49 -6.79
C SER A 345 -25.91 11.44 -5.99
N LYS A 346 -25.21 10.55 -5.26
CA LYS A 346 -25.84 9.57 -4.36
C LYS A 346 -26.86 10.20 -3.40
N ARG A 347 -26.52 11.34 -2.79
CA ARG A 347 -27.42 12.07 -1.88
C ARG A 347 -28.64 12.63 -2.60
N GLN A 348 -28.50 13.11 -3.84
CA GLN A 348 -29.63 13.54 -4.66
C GLN A 348 -30.57 12.37 -5.00
N VAL A 349 -30.03 11.17 -5.27
CA VAL A 349 -30.86 9.96 -5.43
C VAL A 349 -31.58 9.66 -4.12
N PHE A 350 -30.87 9.55 -2.99
CA PHE A 350 -31.45 9.28 -1.68
C PHE A 350 -32.55 10.29 -1.29
N SER A 351 -32.40 11.58 -1.65
CA SER A 351 -33.37 12.62 -1.28
C SER A 351 -34.78 12.37 -1.81
N LYS A 352 -34.91 11.61 -2.91
CA LYS A 352 -36.18 11.24 -3.53
C LYS A 352 -36.89 10.09 -2.83
N TYR A 353 -36.25 9.42 -1.88
CA TYR A 353 -36.78 8.24 -1.21
C TYR A 353 -37.19 8.54 0.23
N LYS A 354 -38.14 7.75 0.75
CA LYS A 354 -38.45 7.74 2.17
C LYS A 354 -37.34 7.07 2.97
N PHE A 355 -36.83 5.93 2.51
CA PHE A 355 -35.84 5.12 3.21
C PHE A 355 -34.59 4.87 2.37
N CYS A 356 -33.42 4.80 3.00
CA CYS A 356 -32.16 4.45 2.34
C CYS A 356 -31.37 3.44 3.16
N VAL A 357 -30.71 2.51 2.48
CA VAL A 357 -29.83 1.54 3.12
C VAL A 357 -28.50 2.21 3.47
N THR A 358 -28.18 2.21 4.77
CA THR A 358 -26.95 2.76 5.33
C THR A 358 -26.17 1.74 6.14
N MET A 359 -26.42 0.45 5.87
CA MET A 359 -25.77 -0.68 6.53
C MET A 359 -24.27 -0.75 6.23
N GLU A 360 -23.46 -0.89 7.27
CA GLU A 360 -22.01 -1.02 7.18
C GLU A 360 -21.60 -2.35 6.54
N ASN A 361 -20.43 -2.38 5.91
CA ASN A 361 -19.89 -3.59 5.28
C ASN A 361 -19.34 -4.61 6.30
N SER A 362 -19.08 -4.20 7.54
CA SER A 362 -18.63 -5.04 8.65
C SER A 362 -19.24 -4.55 9.95
N LEU A 363 -19.26 -5.42 10.97
CA LEU A 363 -19.75 -5.10 12.31
C LEU A 363 -18.53 -4.97 13.23
N ALA A 364 -18.09 -3.74 13.49
CA ALA A 364 -17.00 -3.45 14.39
C ALA A 364 -17.38 -2.31 15.35
N HIS A 365 -16.89 -2.35 16.57
CA HIS A 365 -17.13 -1.31 17.57
C HIS A 365 -16.62 0.05 17.04
N ASP A 366 -17.40 1.11 17.25
CA ASP A 366 -17.17 2.47 16.71
C ASP A 366 -17.11 2.63 15.17
N TYR A 367 -17.28 1.57 14.38
CA TYR A 367 -17.19 1.66 12.93
C TYR A 367 -18.48 2.25 12.33
N VAL A 368 -18.47 3.57 12.13
CA VAL A 368 -19.51 4.34 11.45
C VAL A 368 -18.91 5.10 10.29
N THR A 369 -19.45 4.89 9.09
CA THR A 369 -18.87 5.43 7.85
C THR A 369 -19.73 6.55 7.24
N GLU A 370 -19.36 6.99 6.03
CA GLU A 370 -20.11 8.00 5.25
C GLU A 370 -21.58 7.62 5.02
N LYS A 371 -21.91 6.33 5.07
CA LYS A 371 -23.23 5.79 4.71
C LYS A 371 -24.33 6.39 5.57
N LEU A 372 -24.14 6.44 6.90
CA LEU A 372 -25.10 7.04 7.81
C LEU A 372 -25.31 8.52 7.50
N TRP A 373 -24.21 9.25 7.31
CA TRP A 373 -24.22 10.68 7.05
C TRP A 373 -24.86 11.04 5.71
N ASP A 374 -24.63 10.25 4.65
CA ASP A 374 -25.26 10.42 3.34
C ASP A 374 -26.79 10.31 3.42
N GLY A 375 -27.30 9.33 4.17
CA GLY A 375 -28.74 9.14 4.37
C GLY A 375 -29.37 10.30 5.15
N LEU A 376 -28.76 10.65 6.29
CA LEU A 376 -29.20 11.77 7.13
C LEU A 376 -29.18 13.11 6.36
N ALA A 377 -28.11 13.38 5.62
CA ALA A 377 -27.97 14.60 4.84
C ALA A 377 -29.07 14.72 3.78
N ALA A 378 -29.33 13.62 3.05
CA ALA A 378 -30.38 13.57 2.04
C ALA A 378 -31.81 13.68 2.60
N GLY A 379 -32.00 13.67 3.93
CA GLY A 379 -33.33 13.61 4.52
C GLY A 379 -34.06 12.32 4.13
N CYS A 380 -33.30 11.24 4.01
CA CYS A 380 -33.79 9.90 3.72
C CYS A 380 -33.57 9.07 4.98
N VAL A 381 -34.64 8.47 5.53
CA VAL A 381 -34.55 7.78 6.82
C VAL A 381 -33.57 6.60 6.69
N PRO A 382 -32.45 6.59 7.41
CA PRO A 382 -31.44 5.53 7.32
C PRO A 382 -31.96 4.22 7.88
N ILE A 383 -31.81 3.15 7.12
CA ILE A 383 -31.89 1.76 7.57
C ILE A 383 -30.47 1.33 7.87
N TYR A 384 -30.14 1.19 9.15
CA TYR A 384 -28.78 1.02 9.64
C TYR A 384 -28.56 -0.36 10.23
N LEU A 385 -27.38 -0.93 9.97
CA LEU A 385 -26.83 -2.13 10.59
C LEU A 385 -25.34 -1.85 10.77
N GLY A 386 -24.86 -1.94 12.01
CA GLY A 386 -23.49 -1.53 12.38
C GLY A 386 -23.33 -1.45 13.89
N THR A 387 -22.48 -0.54 14.37
CA THR A 387 -22.25 -0.35 15.80
C THR A 387 -23.39 0.41 16.49
N PRO A 388 -23.76 0.08 17.75
CA PRO A 388 -24.68 0.90 18.54
C PRO A 388 -24.20 2.34 18.75
N SER A 389 -22.89 2.60 18.69
CA SER A 389 -22.31 3.95 18.81
C SER A 389 -22.91 4.93 17.77
N ALA A 390 -23.39 4.44 16.63
CA ALA A 390 -24.04 5.22 15.59
C ALA A 390 -25.24 6.04 16.10
N LEU A 391 -26.00 5.54 17.07
CA LEU A 391 -27.15 6.25 17.64
C LEU A 391 -26.75 7.47 18.48
N ASN A 392 -25.57 7.40 19.10
CA ASN A 392 -24.98 8.55 19.78
C ASN A 392 -24.29 9.48 18.77
N MET A 393 -23.88 9.01 17.60
CA MET A 393 -23.28 9.88 16.59
C MET A 393 -24.34 10.62 15.77
N ALA A 394 -25.51 10.03 15.56
CA ALA A 394 -26.64 10.69 14.91
C ALA A 394 -27.14 11.91 15.72
N PRO A 395 -27.74 12.92 15.05
CA PRO A 395 -28.33 14.08 15.72
C PRO A 395 -29.37 13.68 16.78
N ASP A 396 -30.21 12.70 16.45
CA ASP A 396 -31.25 12.12 17.31
C ASP A 396 -31.31 10.62 17.06
N ALA A 397 -31.28 9.79 18.11
CA ALA A 397 -31.32 8.34 17.95
C ALA A 397 -32.59 7.85 17.23
N SER A 398 -33.69 8.60 17.31
CA SER A 398 -34.95 8.29 16.62
C SER A 398 -34.92 8.60 15.12
N SER A 399 -33.85 9.21 14.59
CA SER A 399 -33.73 9.51 13.16
C SER A 399 -33.29 8.31 12.34
N VAL A 400 -33.01 7.16 12.96
CA VAL A 400 -32.43 5.97 12.34
C VAL A 400 -33.31 4.76 12.64
N ILE A 401 -33.57 3.92 11.64
CA ILE A 401 -34.14 2.57 11.83
C ILE A 401 -32.98 1.59 11.96
N VAL A 402 -32.81 0.99 13.12
CA VAL A 402 -31.76 -0.01 13.37
C VAL A 402 -32.31 -1.41 13.07
N PHE A 403 -31.66 -2.10 12.15
CA PHE A 403 -31.85 -3.52 11.93
C PHE A 403 -30.74 -4.29 12.66
N ASP A 404 -31.11 -5.26 13.50
CA ASP A 404 -30.17 -6.16 14.14
C ASP A 404 -30.76 -7.58 14.22
N PRO A 405 -30.18 -8.57 13.52
CA PRO A 405 -30.58 -9.98 13.61
C PRO A 405 -30.59 -10.55 15.03
N GLN A 406 -29.84 -9.96 15.97
CA GLN A 406 -29.80 -10.39 17.38
C GLN A 406 -30.95 -9.80 18.22
N GLY A 407 -31.84 -9.00 17.63
CA GLY A 407 -33.01 -8.46 18.33
C GLY A 407 -32.74 -7.23 19.20
N LYS A 408 -31.60 -6.55 19.05
CA LYS A 408 -31.29 -5.32 19.80
C LYS A 408 -31.64 -4.02 19.05
N GLY A 409 -32.16 -4.14 17.83
CA GLY A 409 -32.60 -3.02 16.99
C GLY A 409 -34.11 -2.78 17.02
N ASN A 410 -34.60 -1.94 16.09
CA ASN A 410 -36.02 -1.74 15.86
C ASN A 410 -36.68 -2.92 15.12
N ALA A 411 -35.91 -3.66 14.32
CA ALA A 411 -36.34 -4.85 13.61
C ALA A 411 -35.22 -5.91 13.60
N SER A 412 -35.61 -7.19 13.59
CA SER A 412 -34.69 -8.34 13.58
C SER A 412 -34.91 -9.29 12.40
N THR A 413 -36.05 -9.18 11.70
CA THR A 413 -36.36 -9.93 10.47
C THR A 413 -36.76 -8.97 9.36
N VAL A 414 -36.66 -9.41 8.10
CA VAL A 414 -37.01 -8.57 6.94
C VAL A 414 -38.50 -8.24 6.90
N GLU A 415 -39.36 -9.11 7.43
CA GLU A 415 -40.80 -8.88 7.56
C GLU A 415 -41.10 -7.80 8.60
N GLN A 416 -40.42 -7.82 9.75
CA GLN A 416 -40.53 -6.77 10.75
C GLN A 416 -40.04 -5.43 10.21
N LEU A 417 -38.94 -5.46 9.46
CA LEU A 417 -38.37 -4.27 8.83
C LEU A 417 -39.35 -3.67 7.80
N ASP A 418 -39.87 -4.48 6.87
CA ASP A 418 -40.86 -4.05 5.87
C ASP A 418 -42.12 -3.47 6.53
N ALA A 419 -42.68 -4.16 7.53
CA ALA A 419 -43.86 -3.72 8.26
C ALA A 419 -43.63 -2.37 8.97
N LEU A 420 -42.48 -2.20 9.63
CA LEU A 420 -42.12 -0.95 10.32
C LEU A 420 -41.96 0.21 9.32
N MET A 421 -41.25 -0.02 8.21
CA MET A 421 -41.09 1.01 7.17
C MET A 421 -42.43 1.36 6.51
N HIS A 422 -43.31 0.38 6.31
CA HIS A 422 -44.64 0.65 5.78
C HIS A 422 -45.47 1.50 6.74
N GLU A 423 -45.46 1.17 8.03
CA GLU A 423 -46.16 1.91 9.08
C GLU A 423 -45.66 3.37 9.18
N ILE A 424 -44.34 3.58 9.14
CA ILE A 424 -43.73 4.91 9.16
C ILE A 424 -44.01 5.66 7.85
N GLY A 425 -43.75 5.03 6.71
CA GLY A 425 -43.81 5.68 5.40
C GLY A 425 -45.24 5.98 4.93
N SER A 426 -46.25 5.36 5.53
CA SER A 426 -47.67 5.59 5.23
C SER A 426 -48.29 6.68 6.12
N SER A 427 -47.56 7.15 7.14
CA SER A 427 -48.01 8.20 8.05
C SER A 427 -47.07 9.40 7.98
N LYS A 428 -47.54 10.50 7.38
CA LYS A 428 -46.79 11.76 7.27
C LYS A 428 -46.19 12.18 8.61
N GLY A 429 -47.00 12.21 9.67
CA GLY A 429 -46.55 12.62 10.99
C GLY A 429 -45.47 11.71 11.59
N ARG A 430 -45.55 10.38 11.38
CA ARG A 430 -44.51 9.46 11.86
C ARG A 430 -43.21 9.62 11.09
N TYR A 431 -43.29 9.74 9.77
CA TYR A 431 -42.13 9.97 8.91
C TYR A 431 -41.44 11.29 9.23
N GLU A 432 -42.19 12.38 9.28
CA GLU A 432 -41.65 13.72 9.59
C GLU A 432 -41.08 13.79 10.99
N LYS A 433 -41.62 13.04 11.95
CA LYS A 433 -41.02 12.92 13.30
C LYS A 433 -39.58 12.39 13.24
N MET A 434 -39.26 11.45 12.34
CA MET A 434 -37.89 10.94 12.18
C MET A 434 -36.93 11.98 11.60
N LEU A 435 -37.45 12.97 10.87
CA LEU A 435 -36.66 14.04 10.26
C LEU A 435 -36.71 15.36 11.06
N ALA A 436 -37.47 15.40 12.16
CA ALA A 436 -37.70 16.61 12.95
C ALA A 436 -36.41 17.26 13.47
N TRP A 437 -35.34 16.48 13.65
CA TRP A 437 -34.02 16.98 14.05
C TRP A 437 -33.45 18.01 13.07
N LYS A 438 -33.77 17.95 11.77
CA LYS A 438 -33.30 18.94 10.76
C LYS A 438 -33.84 20.34 11.00
N HIS A 439 -34.93 20.49 11.76
CA HIS A 439 -35.51 21.78 12.10
C HIS A 439 -34.99 22.36 13.42
N ARG A 440 -34.21 21.58 14.18
CA ARG A 440 -33.57 22.03 15.42
C ARG A 440 -32.22 22.65 15.13
N LYS A 441 -31.82 23.63 15.93
CA LYS A 441 -30.44 24.11 15.91
C LYS A 441 -29.49 23.02 16.40
N VAL A 442 -28.21 23.11 16.05
CA VAL A 442 -27.22 22.10 16.45
C VAL A 442 -27.12 22.00 17.98
N GLU A 443 -27.19 23.13 18.69
CA GLU A 443 -27.08 23.20 20.15
C GLU A 443 -28.24 22.49 20.85
N GLU A 444 -29.40 22.41 20.18
CA GLU A 444 -30.63 21.79 20.65
C GLU A 444 -30.70 20.28 20.34
N GLN A 445 -29.71 19.74 19.62
CA GLN A 445 -29.69 18.32 19.31
C GLN A 445 -29.47 17.50 20.59
N PRO A 446 -30.20 16.38 20.76
CA PRO A 446 -30.14 15.58 21.97
C PRO A 446 -28.78 14.89 22.14
N SER A 447 -28.14 14.48 21.04
CA SER A 447 -26.83 13.84 21.14
C SER A 447 -25.70 14.83 21.45
N ALA A 448 -25.00 14.59 22.57
CA ALA A 448 -23.78 15.32 22.93
C ALA A 448 -22.61 14.98 21.99
N LEU A 449 -22.47 13.71 21.59
CA LEU A 449 -21.41 13.29 20.68
C LEU A 449 -21.62 13.90 19.29
N PHE A 450 -22.85 13.97 18.78
CA PHE A 450 -23.15 14.69 17.53
C PHE A 450 -22.72 16.15 17.60
N LYS A 451 -23.04 16.85 18.70
CA LYS A 451 -22.63 18.26 18.90
C LYS A 451 -21.12 18.42 18.90
N TYR A 452 -20.40 17.49 19.54
CA TYR A 452 -18.94 17.46 19.50
C TYR A 452 -18.43 17.25 18.07
N LEU A 453 -18.93 16.22 17.37
CA LEU A 453 -18.57 15.94 15.97
C LEU A 453 -18.81 17.17 15.09
N TRP A 454 -19.95 17.83 15.24
CA TRP A 454 -20.26 19.07 14.53
C TRP A 454 -19.24 20.17 14.79
N SER A 455 -18.81 20.34 16.04
CA SER A 455 -17.83 21.37 16.41
C SER A 455 -16.47 21.16 15.76
N VAL A 456 -16.09 19.91 15.50
CA VAL A 456 -14.79 19.55 14.92
C VAL A 456 -14.85 19.20 13.43
N ARG A 457 -16.02 19.33 12.79
CA ARG A 457 -16.29 18.81 11.43
C ARG A 457 -15.37 19.32 10.31
N ASN A 458 -14.83 20.53 10.49
CA ASN A 458 -13.90 21.15 9.55
C ASN A 458 -12.43 20.83 9.87
N THR A 459 -12.19 19.84 10.74
CA THR A 459 -10.87 19.37 11.14
C THR A 459 -10.62 18.03 10.47
N SER A 460 -9.64 17.98 9.56
CA SER A 460 -9.22 16.72 8.94
C SER A 460 -8.46 15.83 9.93
N GLY A 461 -8.36 14.54 9.62
CA GLY A 461 -7.56 13.59 10.40
C GLY A 461 -6.10 14.04 10.54
N GLU A 462 -5.52 14.64 9.49
CA GLU A 462 -4.17 15.21 9.50
C GLU A 462 -4.06 16.41 10.44
N CYS A 463 -5.10 17.23 10.55
CA CYS A 463 -5.12 18.33 11.51
C CYS A 463 -5.16 17.81 12.96
N PHE A 464 -5.96 16.77 13.24
CA PHE A 464 -5.92 16.09 14.54
C PHE A 464 -4.55 15.49 14.84
N LEU A 465 -3.90 14.89 13.83
CA LEU A 465 -2.55 14.37 13.96
C LEU A 465 -1.58 15.50 14.34
N CYS A 466 -1.61 16.62 13.61
CA CYS A 466 -0.78 17.79 13.93
C CYS A 466 -0.98 18.29 15.36
N GLN A 467 -2.24 18.38 15.83
CA GLN A 467 -2.54 18.78 17.21
C GLN A 467 -2.00 17.78 18.24
N PHE A 468 -2.15 16.47 17.97
CA PHE A 468 -1.62 15.42 18.82
C PHE A 468 -0.09 15.49 18.91
N LEU A 469 0.60 15.62 17.78
CA LEU A 469 2.07 15.74 17.74
C LEU A 469 2.56 17.03 18.39
N ALA A 470 1.84 18.15 18.26
CA ALA A 470 2.18 19.38 18.96
C ALA A 470 2.13 19.23 20.48
N ARG A 471 1.11 18.53 21.02
CA ARG A 471 1.02 18.21 22.45
C ARG A 471 2.15 17.27 22.89
N HIS A 472 2.47 16.27 22.07
CA HIS A 472 3.58 15.36 22.33
C HIS A 472 4.93 16.07 22.37
N ARG A 473 5.19 17.03 21.47
CA ARG A 473 6.42 17.85 21.51
C ARG A 473 6.58 18.62 22.82
N VAL A 474 5.47 19.11 23.38
CA VAL A 474 5.45 19.82 24.67
C VAL A 474 5.67 18.87 25.84
N ASN A 475 5.12 17.64 25.77
CA ASN A 475 5.29 16.62 26.79
C ASN A 475 5.72 15.26 26.19
N PRO A 476 7.00 15.11 25.80
CA PRO A 476 7.47 13.91 25.10
C PRO A 476 7.54 12.67 26.00
N LYS A 477 7.34 12.83 27.31
CA LYS A 477 7.30 11.72 28.28
C LYS A 477 5.90 11.09 28.41
N ALA A 478 4.88 11.68 27.79
CA ALA A 478 3.56 11.09 27.75
C ALA A 478 3.63 9.71 27.10
N LYS A 479 2.98 8.73 27.73
CA LYS A 479 2.84 7.38 27.18
C LYS A 479 1.45 7.25 26.58
N TYR A 480 1.40 6.69 25.39
CA TYR A 480 0.18 6.35 24.68
C TYR A 480 0.17 4.86 24.42
N THR A 481 -0.97 4.34 24.02
CA THR A 481 -1.08 2.97 23.58
C THR A 481 -2.21 2.83 22.57
N THR A 482 -2.13 1.77 21.77
CA THR A 482 -3.18 1.44 20.80
C THR A 482 -4.44 0.98 21.53
N CYS A 483 -5.59 1.02 20.84
CA CYS A 483 -6.90 0.77 21.42
C CYS A 483 -7.04 -0.62 22.04
N LEU A 484 -6.31 -1.61 21.52
CA LEU A 484 -6.29 -2.97 22.07
C LEU A 484 -5.79 -3.03 23.52
N PHE A 485 -4.96 -2.06 23.93
CA PHE A 485 -4.42 -1.98 25.29
C PHE A 485 -5.19 -0.97 26.17
N ASN A 486 -6.36 -0.52 25.72
CA ASN A 486 -7.29 0.28 26.51
C ASN A 486 -8.41 -0.63 27.06
N GLU A 487 -8.31 -1.01 28.33
CA GLU A 487 -9.26 -1.94 28.97
C GLU A 487 -10.72 -1.46 28.89
N THR A 488 -10.96 -0.15 29.01
CA THR A 488 -12.32 0.41 28.94
C THR A 488 -12.90 0.26 27.54
N TRP A 489 -12.11 0.55 26.51
CA TRP A 489 -12.54 0.39 25.13
C TRP A 489 -12.70 -1.08 24.74
N MET A 490 -11.79 -1.95 25.14
CA MET A 490 -11.89 -3.40 24.90
C MET A 490 -13.16 -3.99 25.52
N ALA A 491 -13.46 -3.63 26.77
CA ALA A 491 -14.69 -4.05 27.42
C ALA A 491 -15.95 -3.55 26.67
N ALA A 492 -15.94 -2.31 26.21
CA ALA A 492 -17.03 -1.74 25.40
C ALA A 492 -17.18 -2.41 24.02
N ALA A 493 -16.06 -2.83 23.42
CA ALA A 493 -16.02 -3.60 22.18
C ALA A 493 -16.42 -5.08 22.38
N GLY A 494 -16.63 -5.53 23.62
CA GLY A 494 -16.90 -6.94 23.93
C GLY A 494 -15.68 -7.85 23.74
N GLN A 495 -14.48 -7.27 23.69
CA GLN A 495 -13.21 -7.96 23.54
C GLN A 495 -12.49 -8.03 24.90
N LYS A 496 -11.60 -9.01 25.06
CA LYS A 496 -10.70 -9.10 26.22
C LYS A 496 -9.27 -8.97 25.73
N LEU A 497 -8.49 -8.14 26.43
CA LEU A 497 -7.06 -8.05 26.19
C LEU A 497 -6.39 -9.30 26.78
N GLU A 498 -5.73 -10.06 25.91
CA GLU A 498 -4.76 -11.07 26.33
C GLU A 498 -3.37 -10.50 26.10
N LEU A 499 -2.72 -10.05 27.18
CA LEU A 499 -1.37 -9.51 27.12
C LEU A 499 -0.41 -10.58 26.56
N GLN A 500 0.26 -10.22 25.48
CA GLN A 500 1.27 -11.07 24.85
C GLN A 500 2.65 -10.72 25.41
N PRO A 501 3.55 -11.71 25.58
CA PRO A 501 4.92 -11.45 26.01
C PRO A 501 5.61 -10.43 25.10
N GLY A 502 6.18 -9.37 25.69
CA GLY A 502 6.85 -8.30 24.96
C GLY A 502 5.97 -7.11 24.55
N CYS A 503 4.67 -7.16 24.88
CA CYS A 503 3.73 -6.05 24.69
C CYS A 503 3.27 -5.43 26.04
N GLU A 504 4.10 -5.51 27.08
CA GLU A 504 3.83 -5.09 28.46
C GLU A 504 3.81 -3.57 28.69
#